data_AF-A0A811TAF5-F1
#
_entry.id   AF-A0A811TAF5-F1
#
_cell.length_a   1.000
_cell.length_b   1.000
_cell.length_c   1.000
_cell.angle_alpha   90.00
_cell.angle_beta   90.00
_cell.angle_gamma   90.00
#
_symmetry.space_group_name_H-M   'P 1'
#
loop_
_entity.id
_entity.type
_entity.pdbx_description
1 polymer ?
#
loop_
_entity_poly.entity_id
_entity_poly.type
_entity_poly.pdbx_seq_one_letter_code
_entity_poly.pdbx_strand_id
1 'polypeptide(L)' 'MCRGEELICSGCRFLDILDYIEITTMSKEESASGIASYRVRITQDGLKAADILKRELV' A
#
# COMPACT_ATOMS: atom_id res chain seq x y z
N MET A 1 10.26 -9.15 6.40
CA MET A 1 10.07 -8.59 7.75
C MET A 1 10.27 -7.08 7.60
N CYS A 2 9.20 -6.28 7.62
CA CYS A 2 9.32 -4.82 7.60
C CYS A 2 10.06 -4.39 8.86
N ARG A 3 11.34 -4.07 8.76
CA ARG A 3 12.14 -3.57 9.89
C ARG A 3 12.12 -2.05 9.82
N GLY A 4 11.31 -1.41 10.66
CA GLY A 4 11.39 0.02 10.92
C GLY A 4 10.08 0.71 11.31
N GLU A 5 8.93 0.28 10.77
CA GLU A 5 7.69 1.08 10.82
C GLU A 5 6.45 0.21 11.02
N GLU A 6 6.27 -0.30 12.24
CA GLU A 6 5.13 -1.18 12.59
C GLU A 6 3.76 -0.50 12.31
N LEU A 7 3.69 0.82 12.54
CA LEU A 7 2.52 1.68 12.30
C LEU A 7 2.20 1.89 10.81
N ILE A 8 3.21 2.04 9.95
CA ILE A 8 3.00 2.20 8.51
C ILE A 8 2.54 0.87 7.91
N CYS A 9 3.07 -0.24 8.42
CA CYS A 9 2.62 -1.58 8.04
C CYS A 9 1.21 -1.91 8.52
N SER A 10 0.76 -1.39 9.67
CA SER A 10 -0.63 -1.53 10.10
C SER A 10 -1.59 -0.66 9.29
N GLY A 11 -1.18 0.56 8.93
CA GLY A 11 -1.97 1.46 8.10
C GLY A 11 -2.20 0.90 6.69
N CYS A 12 -1.16 0.39 6.04
CA CYS A 12 -1.30 -0.24 4.73
C CYS A 12 -2.18 -1.49 4.79
N ARG A 13 -2.05 -2.34 5.83
CA ARG A 13 -2.93 -3.51 5.99
C ARG A 13 -4.39 -3.13 6.18
N PHE A 14 -4.67 -2.06 6.92
CA PHE A 14 -6.03 -1.56 7.06
C PHE A 14 -6.61 -1.10 5.74
N LEU A 15 -5.83 -0.37 4.92
CA LEU A 15 -6.26 0.07 3.58
C LEU A 15 -6.43 -1.08 2.59
N ASP A 16 -5.65 -2.14 2.74
CA ASP A 16 -5.76 -3.38 1.95
C ASP A 16 -7.05 -4.15 2.31
N ILE A 17 -7.41 -4.21 3.60
CA ILE A 17 -8.70 -4.77 4.06
C ILE A 17 -9.89 -3.99 3.51
N LEU A 18 -9.76 -2.67 3.37
CA LEU A 18 -10.80 -1.81 2.78
C LEU A 18 -10.84 -1.84 1.24
N ASP A 19 -9.97 -2.64 0.60
CA ASP A 19 -9.82 -2.72 -0.86
C ASP A 19 -9.47 -1.38 -1.52
N TYR A 20 -8.77 -0.50 -0.79
CA TYR A 20 -8.28 0.78 -1.31
C TYR A 20 -6.88 0.67 -1.89
N ILE A 21 -6.11 -0.30 -1.41
CA ILE A 21 -4.82 -0.67 -1.98
C ILE A 21 -4.73 -2.18 -2.09
N GLU A 22 -3.83 -2.66 -2.94
CA GLU A 22 -3.42 -4.06 -3.01
C GLU A 22 -1.94 -4.16 -2.69
N ILE A 23 -1.60 -5.08 -1.79
CA ILE A 23 -0.21 -5.35 -1.40
C ILE A 23 0.26 -6.68 -2.01
N THR A 24 1.20 -6.64 -2.94
CA THR A 24 1.88 -7.83 -3.47
C THR A 24 3.26 -7.97 -2.83
N THR A 25 3.54 -9.13 -2.23
CA THR A 25 4.89 -9.45 -1.77
C THR A 25 5.74 -9.90 -2.94
N MET A 26 6.89 -9.26 -3.14
CA MET A 26 7.85 -9.64 -4.17
C MET A 26 9.01 -10.39 -3.51
N SER A 27 9.34 -11.55 -4.08
CA SER A 27 10.51 -12.33 -3.67
C SER A 27 11.80 -11.54 -3.93
N LYS A 28 12.91 -12.01 -3.36
CA LYS A 28 14.23 -11.41 -3.65
C LYS A 28 14.58 -11.51 -5.13
N GLU A 29 14.16 -12.58 -5.81
CA GLU A 29 14.45 -12.79 -7.23
C GLU A 29 13.63 -11.86 -8.14
N GLU A 30 12.41 -11.50 -7.73
CA GLU A 30 11.53 -10.61 -8.49
C GLU A 30 11.76 -9.13 -8.21
N SER A 31 12.52 -8.82 -7.16
CA SER A 31 12.84 -7.45 -6.77
C SER A 31 14.04 -6.93 -7.54
N ALA A 32 13.89 -5.78 -8.19
CA ALA A 32 14.98 -5.09 -8.89
C ALA A 32 16.16 -4.70 -7.98
N SER A 33 15.95 -4.68 -6.66
CA SER A 33 16.98 -4.38 -5.66
C SER A 33 17.63 -5.64 -5.05
N GLY A 34 17.17 -6.85 -5.40
CA GLY A 34 17.63 -8.10 -4.77
C GLY A 34 17.20 -8.27 -3.30
N ILE A 35 16.33 -7.39 -2.81
CA ILE A 35 15.77 -7.40 -1.45
C ILE A 35 14.27 -7.67 -1.55
N ALA A 36 13.75 -8.59 -0.73
CA ALA A 36 12.32 -8.84 -0.64
C ALA A 36 11.58 -7.54 -0.29
N SER A 37 10.60 -7.19 -1.10
CA SER A 37 9.93 -5.89 -1.05
C SER A 37 8.43 -6.04 -1.25
N TYR A 38 7.67 -5.01 -0.87
CA TYR A 38 6.24 -4.95 -1.10
C TYR A 38 5.96 -4.01 -2.27
N ARG A 39 5.13 -4.44 -3.20
CA ARG A 39 4.54 -3.57 -4.21
C ARG A 39 3.14 -3.20 -3.75
N VAL A 40 2.86 -1.91 -3.70
CA VAL A 40 1.55 -1.37 -3.34
C VAL A 40 0.92 -0.73 -4.57
N ARG A 41 -0.31 -1.13 -4.89
CA ARG A 41 -1.11 -0.56 -5.97
C ARG A 41 -2.36 0.08 -5.37
N ILE A 42 -2.71 1.30 -5.77
CA ILE A 42 -3.99 1.90 -5.38
C ILE A 42 -5.07 1.32 -6.30
N THR A 43 -6.18 0.85 -5.72
CA THR A 43 -7.31 0.31 -6.47
C THR A 43 -8.15 1.44 -7.09
N GLN A 44 -9.13 1.10 -7.93
CA GLN A 44 -10.07 2.11 -8.43
C GLN A 44 -10.89 2.74 -7.31
N ASP A 45 -11.27 1.97 -6.30
CA ASP A 45 -12.07 2.48 -5.18
C ASP A 45 -11.20 3.31 -4.22
N GLY A 46 -9.93 2.93 -4.04
CA GLY A 46 -8.95 3.78 -3.35
C GLY A 46 -8.72 5.11 -4.04
N LEU A 47 -8.68 5.14 -5.38
CA LEU A 47 -8.57 6.38 -6.15
C LEU A 47 -9.81 7.28 -5.97
N LYS A 48 -11.02 6.71 -5.97
CA LYS A 48 -12.25 7.47 -5.71
C LYS A 48 -12.27 8.05 -4.30
N ALA A 49 -11.89 7.26 -3.30
CA ALA A 49 -11.79 7.72 -1.91
C ALA A 49 -10.79 8.87 -1.76
N ALA A 50 -9.63 8.77 -2.43
CA ALA A 50 -8.63 9.83 -2.43
C ALA A 50 -9.13 11.12 -3.09
N ASP A 51 -9.93 11.03 -4.17
CA ASP A 51 -10.52 12.21 -4.82
C ASP A 51 -11.52 12.94 -3.92
N ILE A 52 -12.33 12.19 -3.16
CA ILE A 52 -13.25 12.77 -2.17
C ILE A 52 -12.45 13.50 -1.08
N LEU A 53 -11.45 12.84 -0.49
CA LEU A 53 -10.60 13.45 0.55
C LEU A 53 -9.89 14.71 0.05
N LYS A 54 -9.43 14.70 -1.20
CA LYS A 54 -8.78 15.86 -1.82
C LYS A 54 -9.73 17.05 -1.97
N ARG A 55 -11.03 16.81 -2.19
CA ARG A 55 -12.04 17.88 -2.29
C ARG A 55 -12.47 18.43 -0.93
N GLU A 56 -12.37 17.64 0.14
CA GLU A 56 -12.74 18.05 1.50
C GLU A 56 -11.59 18.80 2.22
N LEU A 57 -10.35 18.65 1.76
CA LEU A 57 -9.15 19.28 2.34
C LEU A 57 -8.76 20.61 1.64
N VAL A 58 -9.46 21.01 0.59
CA VAL A 58 -9.24 22.24 -0.21
C VAL A 58 -10.49 23.10 -0.16
#